data_AF-S8EDU1-F1
#
_entry.id   AF-S8EDU1-F1
#
_cell.length_a   1.000
_cell.length_b   1.000
_cell.length_c   1.000
_cell.angle_alpha   90.00
_cell.angle_beta   90.00
_cell.angle_gamma   90.00
#
_symmetry.space_group_name_H-M   'P 1'
#
loop_
_entity.id
_entity.type
_entity.pdbx_description
1 polymer ?
#
loop_
_entity_poly.entity_id
_entity_poly.type
_entity_poly.pdbx_seq_one_letter_code
_entity_poly.pdbx_strand_id
1 'polypeptide(L)'
;MANSSPRMRALALYKELHRLGRDYPDPSYNFHGKLRGLFEKNRDLKDPEEIERALKLGEYIRNETLALYSLRKYRHLKRMYPEHSHSDTFP
;
A
#
# COMPACT_ATOMS: atom_id res chain seq x y z
N MET A 1 9.43 -6.93 23.21
CA MET A 1 9.12 -6.60 21.81
C MET A 1 10.20 -7.23 20.95
N ALA A 2 9.85 -8.15 20.04
CA ALA A 2 10.86 -8.90 19.30
C ALA A 2 11.79 -7.91 18.56
N ASN A 3 13.07 -7.89 18.95
CA ASN A 3 14.15 -7.20 18.25
C ASN A 3 14.40 -7.93 16.93
N SER A 4 13.41 -7.88 16.02
CA SER A 4 13.58 -8.32 14.65
C SER A 4 14.58 -7.37 14.03
N SER A 5 15.73 -7.91 13.64
CA SER A 5 16.76 -7.18 12.88
C SER A 5 16.10 -6.33 11.80
N PRO A 6 16.61 -5.11 11.50
CA PRO A 6 16.09 -4.27 10.43
C PRO A 6 15.95 -5.02 9.11
N ARG A 7 16.80 -6.04 8.87
CA ARG A 7 16.67 -6.97 7.74
C ARG A 7 15.39 -7.79 7.74
N MET A 8 14.99 -8.34 8.88
CA MET A 8 13.75 -9.10 9.01
C MET A 8 12.53 -8.21 8.75
N ARG A 9 12.54 -6.97 9.26
CA ARG A 9 11.48 -5.98 9.01
C ARG A 9 11.40 -5.64 7.52
N ALA A 10 12.53 -5.36 6.88
CA ALA A 10 12.59 -5.09 5.45
C ALA A 10 12.07 -6.26 4.60
N LEU A 11 12.42 -7.49 4.94
CA LEU A 11 11.94 -8.69 4.25
C LEU A 11 10.44 -8.91 4.40
N ALA A 12 9.89 -8.71 5.60
CA ALA A 12 8.46 -8.78 5.85
C ALA A 12 7.71 -7.71 5.04
N LEU A 13 8.20 -6.47 5.08
CA LEU A 13 7.63 -5.35 4.34
C LEU A 13 7.66 -5.57 2.82
N TYR A 14 8.76 -6.12 2.30
CA TYR A 14 8.86 -6.46 0.87
C TYR A 14 7.81 -7.49 0.45
N LYS A 15 7.62 -8.56 1.23
CA LYS A 15 6.60 -9.59 0.94
C LYS A 15 5.19 -9.03 1.00
N GLU A 16 4.92 -8.15 1.97
CA GLU A 16 3.64 -7.49 2.12
C GLU A 16 3.34 -6.56 0.93
N LEU A 17 4.27 -5.67 0.58
CA LEU A 17 4.16 -4.78 -0.58
C LEU A 17 4.06 -5.55 -1.89
N HIS A 18 4.81 -6.65 -2.03
CA HIS A 18 4.70 -7.51 -3.20
C HIS A 18 3.32 -8.20 -3.29
N ARG A 19 2.71 -8.58 -2.15
CA ARG A 19 1.34 -9.10 -2.17
C ARG A 19 0.36 -8.02 -2.57
N LEU A 20 0.47 -6.83 -1.99
CA LEU A 20 -0.39 -5.70 -2.31
C LEU A 20 -0.25 -5.28 -3.78
N GLY A 21 0.95 -5.27 -4.34
CA GLY A 21 1.18 -4.88 -5.74
C GLY A 21 0.42 -5.71 -6.78
N ARG A 22 0.03 -6.95 -6.47
CA ARG A 22 -0.75 -7.81 -7.39
C ARG A 22 -2.18 -7.33 -7.60
N ASP A 23 -2.77 -6.71 -6.59
CA ASP A 23 -4.16 -6.24 -6.63
C ASP A 23 -4.26 -4.79 -7.14
N TYR A 24 -3.13 -4.16 -7.49
CA TYR A 24 -3.04 -2.74 -7.77
C TYR A 24 -3.95 -2.39 -8.96
N PRO A 25 -4.78 -1.34 -8.86
CA PRO A 25 -5.83 -1.08 -9.83
C PRO A 25 -5.32 -0.68 -11.23
N ASP A 26 -4.08 -0.22 -11.35
CA ASP A 26 -3.46 0.16 -12.61
C ASP A 26 -2.37 -0.84 -13.04
N PRO A 27 -2.62 -1.65 -14.09
CA PRO A 27 -1.65 -2.62 -14.59
C PRO A 27 -0.43 -1.96 -15.28
N SER A 28 -0.54 -0.70 -15.72
CA SER A 28 0.54 0.02 -16.40
C SER A 28 1.57 0.62 -15.45
N TYR A 29 1.24 0.74 -14.15
CA TYR A 29 2.05 1.43 -13.15
C TYR A 29 3.39 0.72 -12.84
N ASN A 30 3.53 -0.56 -13.22
CA ASN A 30 4.69 -1.42 -12.95
C ASN A 30 5.14 -1.37 -11.47
N PHE A 31 4.20 -1.66 -10.57
CA PHE A 31 4.42 -1.59 -9.12
C PHE A 31 5.60 -2.47 -8.68
N HIS A 32 5.67 -3.71 -9.18
CA HIS A 32 6.73 -4.66 -8.82
C HIS A 32 8.12 -4.21 -9.27
N GLY A 33 8.24 -3.62 -10.47
CA GLY A 33 9.50 -3.07 -10.96
C GLY A 33 9.99 -1.92 -10.09
N LYS A 34 9.10 -0.99 -9.72
CA LYS A 34 9.41 0.12 -8.82
C LYS A 34 9.79 -0.35 -7.42
N LEU A 35 9.05 -1.31 -6.88
CA LEU A 35 9.33 -1.92 -5.57
C LEU A 35 10.73 -2.55 -5.56
N ARG A 36 11.03 -3.36 -6.57
CA ARG A 36 12.36 -3.99 -6.70
C ARG A 36 13.46 -2.94 -6.78
N GLY A 37 13.30 -1.93 -7.63
CA GLY A 37 14.28 -0.84 -7.77
C GLY A 37 14.50 -0.05 -6.47
N LEU A 38 13.46 0.17 -5.67
CA LEU A 38 13.57 0.84 -4.36
C LEU A 38 14.43 0.03 -3.38
N PHE A 39 14.18 -1.28 -3.29
CA PHE A 39 14.93 -2.15 -2.38
C PHE A 39 16.35 -2.41 -2.86
N GLU A 40 16.58 -2.49 -4.18
CA GLU A 40 17.93 -2.62 -4.75
C GLU A 40 18.77 -1.37 -4.46
N LYS A 41 18.21 -0.16 -4.61
CA LYS A 41 18.91 1.10 -4.29
C LYS A 41 19.32 1.20 -2.82
N ASN A 42 18.51 0.64 -1.92
CA ASN A 42 18.71 0.72 -0.47
C ASN A 42 19.45 -0.50 0.12
N ARG A 43 19.92 -1.44 -0.70
CA ARG A 43 20.53 -2.72 -0.25
C ARG A 43 21.79 -2.53 0.59
N ASP A 44 22.61 -1.54 0.21
CA ASP A 44 23.95 -1.34 0.76
C ASP A 44 23.98 -0.26 1.86
N LEU A 45 22.80 0.22 2.32
CA LEU A 45 22.67 1.14 3.44
C LEU A 45 23.19 0.50 4.73
N LYS A 46 24.08 1.22 5.43
CA LYS A 46 24.69 0.79 6.69
C LYS A 46 24.32 1.69 7.86
N ASP A 47 23.88 2.91 7.59
CA ASP A 47 23.49 3.86 8.61
C ASP A 47 22.12 3.48 9.22
N PRO A 48 22.02 3.33 10.56
CA PRO A 48 20.79 2.92 11.20
C PRO A 48 19.64 3.93 11.03
N GLU A 49 19.92 5.23 10.94
CA GLU A 49 18.85 6.22 10.74
C GLU A 49 18.29 6.16 9.32
N GLU A 50 19.15 6.04 8.31
CA GLU A 50 18.73 5.90 6.92
C GLU A 50 17.90 4.63 6.70
N ILE A 51 18.28 3.52 7.35
CA ILE A 51 17.51 2.27 7.30
C ILE A 51 16.11 2.48 7.87
N GLU A 52 15.99 3.15 9.01
CA GLU A 52 14.69 3.43 9.63
C GLU A 52 13.84 4.36 8.76
N ARG A 53 14.44 5.38 8.12
CA ARG A 53 13.74 6.26 7.16
C ARG A 53 13.25 5.46 5.95
N ALA A 54 14.06 4.57 5.40
CA ALA A 54 13.68 3.72 4.28
C ALA A 54 12.53 2.75 4.65
N LEU A 55 12.56 2.19 5.86
CA LEU A 55 11.47 1.35 6.38
C LEU A 55 10.17 2.17 6.52
N LYS A 56 10.24 3.36 7.12
CA LYS A 56 9.07 4.27 7.23
C LYS A 56 8.48 4.63 5.88
N LEU A 57 9.33 4.88 4.88
CA LEU A 57 8.87 5.14 3.51
C LEU A 57 8.13 3.92 2.93
N GLY A 58 8.63 2.71 3.15
CA GLY A 58 7.94 1.49 2.71
C GLY A 58 6.60 1.27 3.43
N GLU A 59 6.51 1.58 4.73
CA GLU A 59 5.23 1.56 5.47
C GLU A 59 4.23 2.59 4.97
N TYR A 60 4.70 3.78 4.59
CA TYR A 60 3.87 4.80 3.97
C TYR A 60 3.27 4.30 2.65
N ILE A 61 4.09 3.71 1.77
CA ILE A 61 3.63 3.13 0.50
C ILE A 61 2.59 2.02 0.74
N ARG A 62 2.79 1.18 1.77
CA ARG A 62 1.81 0.16 2.15
C ARG A 62 0.46 0.80 2.50
N ASN A 63 0.46 1.79 3.38
CA ASN A 63 -0.75 2.44 3.85
C ASN A 63 -1.48 3.18 2.71
N GLU A 64 -0.74 3.84 1.83
CA GLU A 64 -1.29 4.50 0.64
C GLU A 64 -1.93 3.48 -0.32
N THR A 65 -1.27 2.34 -0.54
CA THR A 65 -1.83 1.27 -1.38
C THR A 65 -3.12 0.69 -0.79
N LEU A 66 -3.17 0.49 0.53
CA LEU A 66 -4.39 0.06 1.23
C LEU A 66 -5.51 1.11 1.13
N ALA A 67 -5.17 2.40 1.22
CA ALA A 67 -6.13 3.49 1.05
C ALA A 67 -6.69 3.55 -0.38
N LEU A 68 -5.87 3.26 -1.40
CA LEU A 68 -6.35 3.13 -2.77
C LEU A 68 -7.35 1.97 -2.92
N TYR A 69 -7.14 0.85 -2.22
CA TYR A 69 -8.11 -0.25 -2.20
C TYR A 69 -9.42 0.13 -1.52
N SER A 70 -9.36 0.78 -0.37
CA SER A 70 -10.59 1.23 0.32
C SER A 70 -11.35 2.24 -0.52
N LEU A 71 -10.65 3.17 -1.19
CA LEU A 71 -11.26 4.15 -2.08
C LEU A 71 -11.91 3.50 -3.30
N ARG A 72 -11.26 2.51 -3.92
CA ARG A 72 -11.86 1.73 -5.02
C ARG A 72 -13.15 1.04 -4.59
N LYS A 73 -13.12 0.39 -3.41
CA LYS A 73 -14.31 -0.27 -2.83
C LYS A 73 -15.42 0.73 -2.55
N TYR A 74 -15.08 1.88 -1.95
CA TYR A 74 -16.04 2.95 -1.67
C TYR A 74 -16.68 3.50 -2.96
N ARG A 75 -15.88 3.79 -4.00
CA ARG A 75 -16.38 4.24 -5.31
C ARG A 75 -17.34 3.24 -5.94
N HIS A 76 -17.07 1.95 -5.80
CA HIS A 76 -17.98 0.90 -6.29
C HIS A 76 -19.30 0.89 -5.51
N LEU A 77 -19.24 0.88 -4.17
CA LEU A 77 -20.44 0.91 -3.31
C LEU A 77 -21.30 2.14 -3.57
N LYS A 78 -20.69 3.33 -3.69
CA LYS A 78 -21.40 4.59 -3.98
C LYS A 78 -22.15 4.56 -5.31
N ARG A 79 -21.65 3.82 -6.31
CA ARG A 79 -22.33 3.65 -7.61
C ARG A 79 -23.49 2.66 -7.53
N MET A 80 -23.31 1.58 -6.78
CA MET A 80 -24.33 0.52 -6.63
C MET A 80 -25.48 0.95 -5.72
N TYR A 81 -25.20 1.80 -4.73
CA TYR A 81 -26.17 2.35 -3.82
C TYR A 81 -26.12 3.88 -3.91
N PRO A 82 -26.70 4.48 -4.97
CA PRO A 82 -27.03 5.90 -4.92
C PRO A 82 -27.85 6.13 -3.66
N GLU A 83 -27.61 7.22 -2.94
CA GLU A 83 -28.56 7.65 -1.92
C GLU A 83 -29.90 7.83 -2.63
N HIS A 84 -30.79 6.84 -2.49
CA HIS A 84 -32.20 7.08 -2.68
C HIS A 84 -32.52 8.19 -1.69
N SER A 85 -32.58 9.42 -2.18
CA SER A 85 -33.21 10.52 -1.49
C SER A 85 -34.55 9.98 -1.03
N HIS A 86 -34.69 9.75 0.27
CA HIS A 86 -35.95 9.45 0.93
C HIS A 86 -36.87 10.67 0.76
N SER A 87 -37.34 10.88 -0.46
CA SER A 87 -38.30 11.90 -0.86
C SER A 87 -39.18 11.40 -2.00
N ASP A 88 -39.25 10.09 -2.22
CA ASP A 88 -40.35 9.49 -2.95
C ASP A 88 -41.56 9.44 -2.00
N THR A 89 -42.23 10.59 -1.97
CA THR A 89 -43.64 10.82 -1.71
C THR A 89 -44.48 9.54 -1.72
N PHE A 90 -44.96 9.14 -0.55
CA PHE A 90 -46.15 8.28 -0.47
C PHE A 90 -47.38 9.12 -0.89
N PRO A 91 -48.29 8.58 -1.72
CA PRO A 91 -49.53 9.26 -2.09
C PRO A 91 -50.51 9.39 -0.92
#